data_AF-A0A2V7QGR5-F1
#
_entry.id   AF-A0A2V7QGR5-F1
#
_cell.length_a   1.000
_cell.length_b   1.000
_cell.length_c   1.000
_cell.angle_alpha   90.00
_cell.angle_beta   90.00
_cell.angle_gamma   90.00
#
_symmetry.space_group_name_H-M   'P 1'
#
loop_
_entity.id
_entity.type
_entity.pdbx_description
1 polymer ?
#
loop_
_entity_poly.entity_id
_entity_poly.type
_entity_poly.pdbx_seq_one_letter_code
_entity_poly.pdbx_strand_id
1 'polypeptide(L)'
;MEGWAAELESGKPDAAWDLFLDRYRRLIFAAIRHYAQDHDDVMDVFARVCEALRENDLRRLRAFAAQQDHRARFSTWLVTVVRHLTVDWFR
;
A
#
# COMPACT_ATOMS: atom_id res chain seq x y z
N MET A 1 -9.57 -12.94 -7.31
CA MET A 1 -9.08 -11.57 -7.55
C MET A 1 -9.48 -10.73 -6.34
N GLU A 2 -8.59 -9.87 -5.82
CA GLU A 2 -8.93 -9.09 -4.63
C GLU A 2 -10.00 -8.04 -4.94
N GLY A 3 -10.90 -7.77 -4.00
CA GLY A 3 -12.06 -6.88 -4.24
C GLY A 3 -11.66 -5.48 -4.71
N TRP A 4 -10.57 -4.92 -4.17
CA TRP A 4 -10.05 -3.62 -4.60
C TRP A 4 -9.55 -3.63 -6.07
N ALA A 5 -9.01 -4.74 -6.55
CA ALA A 5 -8.50 -4.83 -7.91
C ALA A 5 -9.65 -4.82 -8.94
N ALA A 6 -10.77 -5.46 -8.61
CA ALA A 6 -11.97 -5.43 -9.44
C ALA A 6 -12.57 -4.01 -9.57
N GLU A 7 -12.57 -3.22 -8.48
CA GLU A 7 -13.01 -1.83 -8.52
C GLU A 7 -12.05 -0.93 -9.33
N LEU A 8 -10.74 -1.20 -9.31
CA LEU A 8 -9.76 -0.52 -10.16
C LEU A 8 -10.00 -0.78 -11.65
N GLU A 9 -10.27 -2.03 -12.02
CA GLU A 9 -10.61 -2.43 -13.39
C GLU A 9 -11.93 -1.79 -13.85
N SER A 10 -12.87 -1.63 -12.92
CA SER A 10 -14.16 -0.98 -13.14
C SER A 10 -14.09 0.56 -13.17
N GLY A 11 -12.90 1.16 -13.06
CA GLY A 11 -12.70 2.60 -13.13
C GLY A 11 -13.15 3.37 -11.87
N LYS A 12 -13.20 2.71 -10.71
CA LYS A 12 -13.63 3.30 -9.43
C LYS A 12 -12.46 3.34 -8.43
N PRO A 13 -11.49 4.27 -8.61
CA PRO A 13 -10.28 4.30 -7.81
C PRO A 13 -10.55 4.57 -6.32
N ASP A 14 -11.55 5.40 -5.98
CA ASP A 14 -11.87 5.67 -4.57
C ASP A 14 -12.46 4.43 -3.86
N ALA A 15 -13.37 3.70 -4.51
CA ALA A 15 -13.92 2.46 -3.95
C ALA A 15 -12.83 1.39 -3.79
N ALA A 16 -11.93 1.29 -4.78
CA ALA A 16 -10.77 0.41 -4.69
C ALA A 16 -9.86 0.79 -3.52
N TRP A 17 -9.63 2.09 -3.32
CA TRP A 17 -8.80 2.62 -2.23
C TRP A 17 -9.37 2.26 -0.86
N ASP A 18 -10.68 2.45 -0.67
CA ASP A 18 -11.35 2.14 0.60
C ASP A 18 -11.26 0.64 0.92
N LEU A 19 -11.52 -0.23 -0.06
CA LEU A 19 -11.39 -1.68 0.09
C LEU A 19 -9.95 -2.11 0.38
N PHE A 20 -8.99 -1.47 -0.28
CA PHE A 20 -7.57 -1.71 -0.05
C PHE A 20 -7.17 -1.34 1.39
N LEU A 21 -7.53 -0.14 1.85
CA LEU A 21 -7.18 0.31 3.19
C LEU A 21 -7.89 -0.50 4.28
N ASP A 22 -9.16 -0.83 4.12
CA ASP A 22 -9.89 -1.66 5.08
C ASP A 22 -9.18 -3.01 5.29
N ARG A 23 -8.76 -3.63 4.18
CA ARG A 23 -8.07 -4.93 4.19
C ARG A 23 -6.64 -4.84 4.74
N TYR A 24 -5.88 -3.83 4.35
CA TYR A 24 -4.42 -3.83 4.51
C TYR A 24 -3.88 -2.84 5.54
N ARG A 25 -4.70 -1.95 6.12
CA ARG A 25 -4.25 -0.98 7.12
C ARG A 25 -3.42 -1.61 8.23
N ARG A 26 -3.86 -2.75 8.78
CA ARG A 26 -3.16 -3.44 9.88
C ARG A 26 -1.79 -3.96 9.44
N LEU A 27 -1.69 -4.47 8.22
CA LEU A 27 -0.42 -4.95 7.65
C LEU A 27 0.55 -3.79 7.41
N ILE A 28 0.06 -2.67 6.87
CA ILE A 28 0.86 -1.47 6.65
C ILE A 28 1.41 -0.96 7.98
N PHE A 29 0.56 -0.82 8.99
CA PHE A 29 1.00 -0.42 10.33
C PHE A 29 2.02 -1.37 10.95
N ALA A 30 1.84 -2.69 10.79
CA ALA A 30 2.80 -3.67 11.29
C ALA A 30 4.15 -3.54 10.57
N ALA A 31 4.15 -3.34 9.26
CA ALA A 31 5.36 -3.16 8.46
C ALA A 31 6.12 -1.87 8.84
N ILE A 32 5.41 -0.76 9.09
CA ILE A 32 6.01 0.52 9.53
C ILE A 32 6.66 0.37 10.91
N ARG A 33 5.96 -0.28 11.85
CA ARG A 33 6.45 -0.49 13.23
C ARG A 33 7.75 -1.29 13.33
N HIS A 34 8.18 -1.96 12.27
CA HIS A 34 9.50 -2.59 12.24
C HIS A 34 10.65 -1.57 12.13
N TYR A 35 10.37 -0.34 11.71
CA TYR A 35 11.37 0.70 11.43
C TYR A 35 11.17 1.98 12.25
N ALA A 36 9.94 2.28 12.66
CA ALA A 36 9.59 3.39 13.55
C ALA A 36 9.05 2.84 14.87
N GLN A 37 9.55 3.32 16.01
CA GLN A 37 9.05 2.94 17.34
C GLN A 37 8.15 4.00 17.97
N ASP A 38 8.41 5.28 17.70
CA ASP A 38 7.63 6.39 18.25
C ASP A 38 6.28 6.52 17.55
N HIS A 39 5.23 6.80 18.32
CA HIS A 39 3.85 6.81 17.81
C HIS A 39 3.65 7.86 16.71
N ASP A 40 4.23 9.04 16.91
CA ASP A 40 4.12 10.16 15.98
C ASP A 40 4.80 9.82 14.65
N ASP A 41 6.01 9.26 14.70
CA ASP A 41 6.73 8.77 13.52
C ASP A 41 5.93 7.70 12.75
N VAL A 42 5.27 6.78 13.46
CA VAL A 42 4.43 5.75 12.82
C VAL A 42 3.26 6.37 12.07
N MET A 43 2.64 7.40 12.63
CA MET A 43 1.49 8.08 12.02
C MET A 43 1.90 8.91 10.81
N ASP A 44 3.02 9.63 10.88
CA ASP A 44 3.56 10.42 9.77
C ASP A 44 3.99 9.52 8.61
N VAL A 45 4.70 8.43 8.92
CA VAL A 45 5.07 7.43 7.90
C VAL A 45 3.82 6.78 7.30
N PHE A 46 2.80 6.48 8.11
CA PHE A 46 1.56 5.89 7.59
C PHE A 46 0.85 6.82 6.61
N ALA A 47 0.71 8.11 6.95
CA ALA A 47 0.12 9.11 6.05
C ALA A 47 0.89 9.19 4.74
N ARG A 48 2.22 9.24 4.81
CA ARG A 48 3.10 9.31 3.64
C ARG A 48 3.05 8.05 2.78
N VAL A 49 2.97 6.88 3.39
CA VAL A 49 2.76 5.61 2.69
C VAL A 49 1.42 5.63 1.96
N CYS A 50 0.36 6.14 2.60
CA CYS A 50 -0.94 6.28 1.96
C CYS A 50 -0.90 7.24 0.76
N GLU A 51 -0.26 8.40 0.89
CA GLU A 51 -0.06 9.35 -0.20
C GLU A 51 0.69 8.70 -1.37
N ALA A 52 1.80 8.02 -1.11
CA ALA A 52 2.58 7.35 -2.13
C ALA A 52 1.82 6.20 -2.82
N LEU A 53 1.02 5.44 -2.08
CA LEU A 53 0.18 4.41 -2.68
C LEU A 53 -0.98 4.99 -3.49
N ARG A 54 -1.47 6.17 -3.11
CA ARG A 54 -2.57 6.86 -3.80
C ARG A 54 -2.13 7.67 -5.02
N GLU A 55 -0.86 8.03 -5.07
CA GLU A 55 -0.22 8.84 -6.10
C GLU A 55 -0.53 8.37 -7.54
N ASN A 56 -0.74 9.33 -8.44
CA ASN A 56 -1.00 9.08 -9.87
C ASN A 56 -2.17 8.11 -10.11
N ASP A 57 -3.29 8.31 -9.41
CA ASP A 57 -4.49 7.47 -9.51
C ASP A 57 -4.22 5.98 -9.24
N LEU A 58 -3.62 5.71 -8.07
CA LEU A 58 -3.30 4.35 -7.62
C LEU A 58 -2.31 3.61 -8.56
N ARG A 59 -1.40 4.33 -9.24
CA ARG A 59 -0.50 3.76 -10.25
C ARG A 59 0.25 2.51 -9.80
N ARG A 60 0.75 2.49 -8.55
CA ARG A 60 1.48 1.34 -7.99
C ARG A 60 0.57 0.10 -7.85
N LEU A 61 -0.67 0.29 -7.40
CA LEU A 61 -1.66 -0.78 -7.27
C LEU A 61 -2.10 -1.30 -8.64
N ARG A 62 -2.35 -0.39 -9.59
CA ARG A 62 -2.66 -0.75 -10.99
C ARG A 62 -1.52 -1.55 -11.63
N ALA A 63 -0.28 -1.12 -11.43
CA ALA A 63 0.89 -1.80 -11.97
C ALA A 63 1.06 -3.21 -11.40
N PHE A 64 0.73 -3.44 -10.12
CA PHE A 64 0.71 -4.79 -9.56
C PHE A 64 -0.42 -5.63 -10.17
N ALA A 65 -1.65 -5.09 -10.19
CA ALA A 65 -2.82 -5.82 -10.70
C ALA A 65 -2.69 -6.22 -12.18
N ALA A 66 -2.02 -5.40 -12.99
CA ALA A 66 -1.79 -5.67 -14.42
C ALA A 66 -0.72 -6.74 -14.70
N GLN A 67 0.05 -7.20 -13.69
CA GLN A 67 1.06 -8.23 -13.90
C GLN A 67 0.41 -9.59 -14.16
N GLN A 68 0.70 -10.21 -15.30
CA GLN A 68 0.10 -11.50 -15.66
C GLN A 68 0.64 -12.68 -14.83
N ASP A 69 1.88 -12.58 -14.34
CA ASP A 69 2.53 -13.62 -13.53
C ASP A 69 2.99 -13.03 -12.20
N HIS A 70 2.14 -13.17 -11.18
CA HIS A 70 2.45 -12.73 -9.83
C HIS A 70 3.43 -13.70 -9.17
N ARG A 71 4.72 -13.41 -9.27
CA ARG A 71 5.79 -14.20 -8.62
C ARG A 71 5.72 -14.19 -7.09
N ALA A 72 4.94 -13.28 -6.50
CA ALA A 72 4.75 -13.16 -5.06
C ALA A 72 3.30 -12.76 -4.73
N ARG A 73 2.85 -13.09 -3.52
CA ARG A 73 1.55 -12.64 -2.99
C ARG A 73 1.54 -11.11 -2.87
N PHE A 74 0.39 -10.49 -3.10
CA PHE A 74 0.23 -9.03 -2.97
C PHE A 74 0.71 -8.50 -1.61
N SER A 75 0.39 -9.20 -0.51
CA SER A 75 0.84 -8.83 0.83
C SER A 75 2.37 -8.76 0.94
N THR A 76 3.10 -9.65 0.26
CA THR A 76 4.57 -9.67 0.25
C THR A 76 5.13 -8.48 -0.52
N TRP A 77 4.53 -8.17 -1.67
CA TRP A 77 4.87 -6.97 -2.44
C TRP A 77 4.58 -5.71 -1.62
N LEU A 78 3.42 -5.64 -0.96
CA LEU A 78 3.01 -4.48 -0.18
C LEU A 78 3.97 -4.22 0.99
N VAL A 79 4.36 -5.26 1.74
CA VAL A 79 5.36 -5.11 2.82
C VAL A 79 6.67 -4.56 2.27
N THR A 80 7.12 -5.02 1.09
CA THR A 80 8.34 -4.50 0.45
C THR A 80 8.21 -3.03 0.08
N VAL A 81 7.07 -2.62 -0.50
CA VAL A 81 6.80 -1.22 -0.84
C VAL A 81 6.77 -0.34 0.40
N VAL A 82 6.04 -0.75 1.44
CA VAL A 82 5.95 -0.02 2.71
C VAL A 82 7.32 0.12 3.36
N ARG A 83 8.12 -0.95 3.38
CA ARG A 83 9.50 -0.92 3.87
C ARG A 83 10.33 0.12 3.13
N HIS A 84 10.32 0.11 1.79
CA HIS A 84 11.10 1.05 1.00
C HIS A 84 10.69 2.50 1.28
N LEU A 85 9.39 2.79 1.30
CA LEU A 85 8.87 4.12 1.62
C LEU A 85 9.24 4.57 3.05
N THR A 86 9.22 3.65 4.00
CA THR A 86 9.59 3.93 5.39
C THR A 86 11.08 4.20 5.53
N VAL A 87 11.93 3.40 4.89
CA VAL A 87 13.40 3.59 4.94
C VAL A 87 13.82 4.86 4.21
N ASP A 88 13.21 5.18 3.07
CA ASP A 88 13.47 6.43 2.34
C ASP A 88 13.08 7.68 3.16
N TRP A 89 12.12 7.55 4.08
CA TRP A 89 11.73 8.65 4.96
C TRP A 89 12.78 8.96 6.04
N PHE A 90 13.38 7.93 6.63
CA PHE A 90 14.38 8.08 7.69
C PHE A 90 15.81 8.32 7.19
N ARG A 91 16.02 8.35 5.86
CA ARG A 91 17.31 8.57 5.23
C ARG A 91 17.51 10.03 4.87
#